data_AF-A0A6L9QTI1-F1
#
_entry.id   AF-A0A6L9QTI1-F1
#
_cell.length_a   1.000
_cell.length_b   1.000
_cell.length_c   1.000
_cell.angle_alpha   90.00
_cell.angle_beta   90.00
_cell.angle_gamma   90.00
#
_symmetry.space_group_name_H-M   'P 1'
#
loop_
_entity.id
_entity.type
_entity.pdbx_description
1 polymer ?
#
loop_
_entity_poly.entity_id
_entity_poly.type
_entity_poly.pdbx_seq_one_letter_code
_entity_poly.pdbx_strand_id
1 'polypeptide(L)'
;PVRPAVLLGGGLGIAVATGAGGWASGGEFLTSRKLGGTVPVLGRVDIPTNMLFDAGVYFLVLGLVLMILTTLGASLEEPEDPRESEAAAREPS
;
A
#
# COMPACT_ATOMS: atom_id res chain seq x y z
N PRO A 1 7.59 7.90 -11.05
CA PRO A 1 7.23 6.51 -10.72
C PRO A 1 6.99 6.30 -9.21
N VAL A 2 5.91 5.61 -8.85
CA VAL A 2 5.57 5.28 -7.46
C VAL A 2 6.30 4.00 -7.08
N ARG A 3 6.98 3.96 -5.92
CA ARG A 3 7.73 2.78 -5.47
C ARG A 3 6.80 1.85 -4.68
N PRO A 4 6.50 0.61 -5.14
CA PRO A 4 5.55 -0.30 -4.48
C PRO A 4 5.90 -0.58 -3.02
N ALA A 5 7.19 -0.79 -2.73
CA ALA A 5 7.68 -1.03 -1.38
C ALA A 5 7.42 0.14 -0.41
N VAL A 6 7.43 1.39 -0.90
CA VAL A 6 7.15 2.57 -0.07
C VAL A 6 5.67 2.64 0.28
N LEU A 7 4.78 2.32 -0.68
CA LEU A 7 3.34 2.23 -0.41
C LEU A 7 3.02 1.12 0.59
N LEU A 8 3.63 -0.05 0.42
CA LEU A 8 3.43 -1.20 1.30
C LEU A 8 3.88 -0.88 2.74
N GLY A 9 5.14 -0.46 2.90
CA GLY A 9 5.69 -0.15 4.21
C GLY A 9 5.02 1.05 4.88
N GLY A 10 4.72 2.09 4.11
CA GLY A 10 4.01 3.28 4.59
C GLY A 10 2.59 2.95 5.04
N GLY A 11 1.84 2.18 4.24
CA GLY A 11 0.49 1.72 4.58
C GLY A 11 0.47 0.89 5.87
N LEU A 12 1.41 -0.05 6.00
CA LEU A 12 1.58 -0.83 7.23
C LEU A 12 1.89 0.05 8.45
N GLY A 13 2.82 1.01 8.30
CA GLY A 13 3.16 1.94 9.36
C GLY A 13 1.96 2.78 9.81
N ILE A 14 1.17 3.31 8.87
CA ILE A 14 -0.04 4.08 9.16
C ILE A 14 -1.08 3.22 9.89
N ALA A 15 -1.33 2.00 9.42
CA ALA A 15 -2.30 1.10 10.02
C ALA A 15 -1.93 0.76 11.48
N VAL A 16 -0.67 0.41 11.72
CA VAL A 16 -0.16 0.09 13.07
C VAL A 16 -0.21 1.33 13.97
N ALA A 17 0.25 2.48 13.49
CA ALA A 17 0.24 3.72 14.27
C ALA A 17 -1.18 4.15 14.65
N THR A 18 -2.14 4.02 13.71
CA THR A 18 -3.54 4.34 13.98
C THR A 18 -4.14 3.41 15.02
N GLY A 19 -3.89 2.10 14.91
CA GLY A 19 -4.37 1.13 15.90
C GLY A 19 -3.73 1.34 17.29
N ALA A 20 -2.43 1.63 17.33
CA ALA A 20 -1.71 1.94 18.56
C ALA A 20 -2.20 3.24 19.23
N GLY A 21 -2.78 4.17 18.46
CA GLY A 21 -3.47 5.34 19.00
C GLY A 21 -4.59 5.00 19.98
N GLY A 22 -5.21 3.82 19.83
CA GLY A 22 -6.19 3.30 20.79
C GLY A 22 -5.61 3.13 22.19
N TRP A 23 -4.44 2.49 22.30
CA TRP A 23 -3.70 2.32 23.56
C TRP A 23 -3.27 3.64 24.19
N ALA A 24 -2.75 4.56 23.37
CA ALA A 24 -2.36 5.90 23.84
C ALA A 24 -3.55 6.68 24.43
N SER A 25 -4.77 6.31 24.06
CA SER A 25 -6.01 6.91 24.54
C SER A 25 -6.66 6.19 25.73
N GLY A 26 -6.01 5.15 26.27
CA GLY A 26 -6.48 4.32 27.39
C GLY A 26 -7.50 3.23 26.99
N GLY A 27 -7.70 3.02 25.68
CA GLY A 27 -8.59 1.99 25.13
C GLY A 27 -7.82 0.79 24.57
N GLU A 28 -8.56 -0.12 23.93
CA GLU A 28 -7.99 -1.25 23.21
C GLU A 28 -7.38 -0.83 21.86
N PHE A 29 -6.63 -1.72 21.22
CA PHE A 29 -6.11 -1.49 19.87
C PHE A 29 -7.27 -1.22 18.90
N LEU A 30 -7.10 -0.25 17.99
CA LEU A 30 -8.16 0.21 17.06
C LEU A 30 -9.41 0.81 17.73
N THR A 31 -9.29 1.30 18.97
CA THR A 31 -10.37 2.11 19.57
C THR A 31 -10.65 3.33 18.70
N SER A 32 -11.84 3.38 18.10
CA SER A 32 -12.27 4.48 17.22
C SER A 32 -12.87 5.62 18.04
N ARG A 33 -12.39 6.85 17.83
CA ARG A 33 -13.03 8.07 18.34
C ARG A 33 -13.72 8.81 17.22
N LYS A 34 -14.90 9.32 17.50
CA LYS A 34 -15.64 10.19 16.59
C LYS A 34 -15.18 11.63 16.80
N LEU A 35 -14.48 12.19 15.81
CA LEU A 35 -14.27 13.63 15.72
C LEU A 35 -15.50 14.23 15.04
N GLY A 36 -16.42 14.71 15.87
CA GLY A 36 -17.68 15.29 15.44
C GLY A 36 -17.61 16.80 15.27
N GLY A 37 -18.07 17.31 14.14
CA GLY A 37 -18.26 18.74 13.86
C GLY A 37 -19.61 19.00 13.21
N THR A 38 -20.17 20.19 13.40
CA THR A 38 -21.38 20.60 12.67
C THR A 38 -20.97 21.34 11.40
N VAL A 39 -21.34 20.79 10.25
CA VAL A 39 -21.09 21.40 8.94
C VAL A 39 -22.37 22.14 8.52
N PRO A 40 -22.32 23.45 8.24
CA PRO A 40 -23.47 24.15 7.70
C PRO A 40 -23.78 23.53 6.33
N VAL A 41 -25.02 23.07 6.11
CA VAL A 41 -25.53 22.23 5.01
C VAL A 41 -25.64 20.72 5.30
N LEU A 42 -24.61 20.05 5.83
CA LEU A 42 -24.64 18.58 6.06
C LEU A 42 -25.13 18.16 7.45
N GLY A 43 -25.17 19.07 8.43
CA GLY A 43 -25.53 18.74 9.81
C GLY A 43 -24.35 18.18 10.61
N ARG A 44 -24.60 17.28 11.56
CA ARG A 44 -23.57 16.70 12.45
C ARG A 44 -22.80 15.62 11.69
N VAL A 45 -21.53 15.86 11.43
CA VAL A 45 -20.64 14.91 10.75
C VAL A 45 -19.65 14.38 11.78
N ASP A 46 -19.70 13.08 12.01
CA ASP A 46 -18.75 12.37 12.85
C ASP A 46 -17.73 11.66 11.96
N ILE A 47 -16.47 12.09 11.99
CA ILE A 47 -15.37 11.40 11.30
C ILE A 47 -14.72 10.44 12.29
N PRO A 48 -14.89 9.13 12.13
CA PRO A 48 -14.24 8.15 12.98
C PRO A 48 -12.75 8.05 12.62
N THR A 49 -11.89 7.93 13.64
CA THR A 49 -10.44 7.76 13.43
C THR A 49 -10.08 6.44 12.74
N ASN A 50 -10.99 5.45 12.67
CA ASN A 50 -10.75 4.21 11.95
C ASN A 50 -10.58 4.41 10.43
N MET A 51 -11.04 5.53 9.85
CA MET A 51 -10.83 5.80 8.43
C MET A 51 -9.36 5.93 8.07
N LEU A 52 -8.51 6.36 9.02
CA LEU A 52 -7.05 6.38 8.82
C LEU A 52 -6.47 4.96 8.76
N PHE A 53 -7.04 4.03 9.53
CA PHE A 53 -6.65 2.63 9.45
C PHE A 53 -7.02 2.03 8.09
N ASP A 54 -8.25 2.29 7.61
CA ASP A 54 -8.71 1.84 6.29
C ASP A 54 -7.82 2.39 5.16
N ALA A 55 -7.43 3.67 5.24
CA ALA A 55 -6.49 4.28 4.30
C ALA A 55 -5.09 3.61 4.37
N GLY A 56 -4.59 3.32 5.57
CA GLY A 56 -3.33 2.60 5.76
C GLY A 56 -3.35 1.21 5.12
N VAL A 57 -4.40 0.43 5.36
CA VAL A 57 -4.60 -0.89 4.75
C VAL A 57 -4.75 -0.78 3.23
N TYR A 58 -5.44 0.24 2.72
CA TYR A 58 -5.55 0.47 1.28
C TYR A 58 -4.18 0.66 0.63
N PHE A 59 -3.32 1.51 1.19
CA PHE A 59 -1.96 1.70 0.65
C PHE A 59 -1.10 0.45 0.77
N LEU A 60 -1.25 -0.31 1.85
CA LEU A 60 -0.57 -1.59 2.03
C LEU A 60 -0.95 -2.56 0.90
N VAL A 61 -2.25 -2.76 0.68
CA VAL A 61 -2.77 -3.68 -0.35
C VAL A 61 -2.37 -3.20 -1.74
N LEU A 62 -2.50 -1.91 -2.03
CA LEU A 62 -2.09 -1.33 -3.30
C LEU A 62 -0.59 -1.55 -3.56
N GLY A 63 0.26 -1.29 -2.56
CA GLY A 63 1.69 -1.53 -2.65
C GLY A 63 2.03 -2.99 -2.89
N LEU A 64 1.33 -3.91 -2.22
CA LEU A 64 1.48 -5.35 -2.41
C LEU A 64 1.08 -5.78 -3.83
N VAL A 65 -0.07 -5.33 -4.33
CA VAL A 65 -0.53 -5.65 -5.69
C VAL A 65 0.46 -5.12 -6.73
N LEU A 66 0.91 -3.87 -6.59
CA LEU A 66 1.92 -3.29 -7.49
C LEU A 66 3.24 -4.06 -7.44
N MET A 67 3.64 -4.54 -6.26
CA MET A 67 4.86 -5.34 -6.13
C MET A 67 4.71 -6.69 -6.84
N ILE A 68 3.58 -7.37 -6.68
CA ILE A 68 3.29 -8.62 -7.38
C ILE A 68 3.32 -8.40 -8.90
N LEU A 69 2.66 -7.36 -9.39
CA LEU A 69 2.64 -7.04 -10.83
C LEU A 69 4.02 -6.68 -11.37
N THR A 70 4.84 -5.97 -10.58
CA THR A 70 6.21 -5.63 -10.97
C THR A 70 7.09 -6.88 -11.07
N THR A 71 6.97 -7.79 -10.10
CA THR A 71 7.69 -9.06 -10.11
C THR A 71 7.27 -9.93 -11.29
N LEU A 72 5.95 -10.05 -11.53
CA LEU A 72 5.43 -10.81 -12.66
C LEU A 72 5.85 -10.22 -14.00
N GLY A 73 5.82 -8.89 -14.14
CA GLY A 73 6.29 -8.21 -15.34
C GLY A 73 7.76 -8.51 -15.63
N ALA A 74 8.62 -8.44 -14.62
CA ALA A 74 10.04 -8.77 -14.75
C ALA A 74 10.25 -10.23 -15.17
N SER A 75 9.48 -11.18 -14.62
CA SER A 75 9.56 -12.59 -15.00
C SER A 75 9.15 -12.88 -16.44
N LEU A 76 8.32 -12.02 -17.06
CA LEU A 76 7.92 -12.15 -18.46
C LEU A 76 8.95 -11.57 -19.43
N GLU A 77 9.86 -10.71 -18.95
CA GLU A 77 10.90 -10.08 -19.75
C GLU A 77 12.20 -10.91 -19.83
N GLU A 78 12.30 -12.00 -19.06
CA GLU A 78 13.43 -12.92 -19.14
C GLU A 78 13.37 -13.73 -20.46
N PRO A 79 14.39 -13.63 -21.35
CA PRO A 79 14.44 -14.45 -22.55
C PRO A 79 14.52 -15.93 -22.15
N GLU A 80 13.49 -16.71 -22.46
CA GLU A 80 13.39 -18.12 -22.06
C GLU A 80 14.46 -19.02 -22.70
N ASP A 81 15.17 -18.58 -23.75
CA ASP A 81 16.19 -19.41 -24.42
C ASP A 81 17.60 -18.80 -24.37
N PRO A 82 18.52 -19.36 -23.54
CA PRO A 82 19.94 -19.05 -23.59
C PRO A 82 20.56 -19.18 -24.99
N ARG A 83 19.96 -20.00 -25.88
CA ARG A 83 20.42 -20.20 -27.26
C ARG A 83 20.11 -19.02 -28.19
N GLU A 84 19.10 -18.21 -27.89
CA GLU A 84 18.75 -17.03 -28.68
C GLU A 84 19.75 -15.88 -28.43
N SER A 85 20.21 -15.74 -27.18
CA SER A 85 21.27 -14.81 -26.77
C SER A 85 22.64 -15.21 -27.36
N GLU A 86 22.95 -16.52 -27.44
CA GLU A 86 24.19 -17.02 -28.03
C GLU A 86 24.18 -16.97 -29.57
N ALA A 87 23.02 -17.14 -30.21
CA ALA A 87 22.86 -16.97 -31.66
C ALA A 87 22.96 -15.50 -32.09
N ALA A 88 22.34 -14.57 -31.35
CA ALA A 88 22.44 -13.13 -31.60
C ALA A 88 23.87 -12.60 -31.38
N ALA A 89 24.64 -13.20 -30.46
CA ALA A 89 26.04 -12.87 -30.23
C ALA A 89 27.01 -13.46 -31.29
N ARG A 90 26.57 -14.48 -32.05
CA ARG A 90 27.38 -15.16 -33.07
C ARG A 90 27.29 -14.57 -34.47
N GLU A 91 26.42 -13.59 -34.73
CA GLU A 91 26.42 -12.80 -35.97
C GLU A 91 27.15 -11.45 -35.84
N PRO A 92 28.50 -11.45 -35.93
CA PRO A 92 29.23 -10.33 -36.48
C PRO A 92 29.98 -10.76 -37.76
N SER A 93 29.44 -10.31 -38.91
CA SER A 93 30.03 -10.25 -40.27
C SER A 93 30.53 -11.52 -40.97
#